data_AF-A0A7S3I8I8-F1
#
_entry.id   AF-A0A7S3I8I8-F1
#
_cell.length_a   1.000
_cell.length_b   1.000
_cell.length_c   1.000
_cell.angle_alpha   90.00
_cell.angle_beta   90.00
_cell.angle_gamma   90.00
#
_symmetry.space_group_name_H-M   'P 1'
#
loop_
_entity.id
_entity.type
_entity.pdbx_description
1 polymer ?
#
loop_
_entity_poly.entity_id
_entity_poly.type
_entity_poly.pdbx_seq_one_letter_code
_entity_poly.pdbx_strand_id
1 'polypeptide(L)'
;VLLNNLVLARFKISLGKSLKQIVTKHTPRASLGTQESLSKSASNSMSDEDDLSLKRKYDTISDEDRLKLILLIKDFGMSCHKASKVLNIAYNNAKVIYRIYKNEHRIRQTPKQQKRHAKTIRADEMRDR
;
A
#
# COMPACT_ATOMS: atom_id res chain seq x y z
N VAL A 1 -19.03 -17.95 -24.78
CA VAL A 1 -19.03 -17.62 -23.32
C VAL A 1 -18.66 -18.86 -22.48
N LEU A 2 -17.54 -19.55 -22.79
CA LEU A 2 -17.21 -20.85 -22.18
C LEU A 2 -15.70 -21.06 -21.94
N LEU A 3 -14.95 -19.99 -21.64
CA LEU A 3 -13.50 -20.09 -21.35
C LEU A 3 -13.06 -19.52 -20.00
N ASN A 4 -13.98 -18.92 -19.23
CA ASN A 4 -13.63 -18.22 -17.98
C ASN A 4 -13.66 -19.11 -16.72
N ASN A 5 -14.10 -20.36 -16.81
CA ASN A 5 -14.31 -21.21 -15.62
C ASN A 5 -13.14 -22.13 -15.26
N LEU A 6 -12.12 -22.27 -16.12
CA LEU A 6 -11.05 -23.25 -15.89
C LEU A 6 -9.88 -22.71 -15.05
N VAL A 7 -9.70 -21.39 -14.97
CA VAL A 7 -8.62 -20.77 -14.16
C VAL A 7 -9.02 -20.65 -12.68
N LEU A 8 -10.33 -20.59 -12.36
CA LEU A 8 -10.81 -20.48 -10.98
C LEU A 8 -10.64 -21.78 -10.16
N ALA A 9 -10.53 -22.94 -10.81
CA ALA A 9 -10.50 -24.24 -10.13
C ALA A 9 -9.14 -24.59 -9.50
N ARG A 10 -8.05 -23.89 -9.88
CA ARG A 10 -6.69 -24.22 -9.39
C ARG A 10 -6.21 -23.42 -8.19
N PHE A 11 -6.90 -22.36 -7.77
CA PHE A 11 -6.51 -21.55 -6.61
C PHE A 11 -7.23 -21.92 -5.31
N LYS A 12 -8.21 -22.83 -5.36
CA LYS A 12 -9.10 -23.19 -4.24
C LYS A 12 -8.54 -24.21 -3.22
N ILE A 13 -7.26 -24.58 -3.29
CA ILE A 13 -6.73 -25.69 -2.46
C ILE A 13 -5.80 -25.23 -1.32
N SER A 14 -5.40 -23.96 -1.22
CA SER A 14 -4.31 -23.59 -0.27
C SER A 14 -4.56 -22.38 0.62
N LEU A 15 -5.74 -22.26 1.24
CA LEU A 15 -5.93 -21.35 2.39
C LEU A 15 -6.83 -22.01 3.44
N GLY A 16 -6.43 -23.20 3.88
CA GLY A 16 -6.97 -23.85 5.06
C GLY A 16 -6.12 -23.51 6.28
N LYS A 17 -6.75 -22.84 7.26
CA LYS A 17 -6.44 -22.77 8.70
C LYS A 17 -5.81 -21.47 9.21
N SER A 18 -6.41 -21.05 10.34
CA SER A 18 -5.91 -20.11 11.36
C SER A 18 -6.23 -18.63 11.16
N LEU A 19 -7.30 -18.18 11.81
CA LEU A 19 -7.39 -16.91 12.56
C LEU A 19 -8.82 -16.77 13.10
N LYS A 20 -9.13 -17.60 14.11
CA LYS A 20 -10.21 -17.31 15.05
C LYS A 20 -9.56 -16.72 16.30
N GLN A 21 -10.26 -15.74 16.87
CA GLN A 21 -10.01 -15.03 18.13
C GLN A 21 -9.03 -13.85 18.01
N ILE A 22 -9.58 -12.64 17.88
CA ILE A 22 -9.53 -11.57 18.91
C ILE A 22 -10.73 -10.64 18.64
N VAL A 23 -11.69 -10.75 19.54
CA VAL A 23 -12.93 -9.97 19.78
C VAL A 23 -12.73 -9.59 21.26
N THR A 24 -12.73 -8.34 21.76
CA THR A 24 -13.67 -7.20 21.69
C THR A 24 -12.92 -5.99 22.27
N LYS A 25 -12.93 -4.81 21.63
CA LYS A 25 -13.60 -3.55 22.07
C LYS A 25 -13.76 -3.39 23.60
N HIS A 26 -13.27 -2.27 24.17
CA HIS A 26 -14.04 -1.29 24.98
C HIS A 26 -13.15 -0.08 25.33
N THR A 27 -13.54 1.10 24.87
CA THR A 27 -13.15 2.43 25.39
C THR A 27 -14.17 2.86 26.45
N PRO A 28 -13.74 3.64 27.45
CA PRO A 28 -14.46 4.88 27.73
C PRO A 28 -13.55 6.10 27.93
N ARG A 29 -14.19 7.26 27.78
CA ARG A 29 -13.73 8.65 27.75
C ARG A 29 -13.87 9.31 29.14
N ALA A 30 -13.19 10.45 29.33
CA ALA A 30 -13.25 11.45 30.42
C ALA A 30 -12.18 11.26 31.51
N SER A 31 -11.54 12.27 32.11
CA SER A 31 -11.49 13.74 31.99
C SER A 31 -10.49 14.28 33.04
N LEU A 32 -10.00 15.52 32.85
CA LEU A 32 -9.53 16.50 33.87
C LEU A 32 -8.12 16.44 34.50
N GLY A 33 -7.45 17.61 34.40
CA GLY A 33 -6.50 18.21 35.38
C GLY A 33 -5.04 17.75 35.29
N THR A 34 -3.99 18.55 35.47
CA THR A 34 -3.76 19.96 35.82
C THR A 34 -2.27 20.26 35.51
N GLN A 35 -1.94 21.55 35.41
CA GLN A 35 -0.63 22.24 35.30
C GLN A 35 0.50 21.60 36.14
N GLU A 36 1.80 21.75 35.89
CA GLU A 36 2.59 22.93 35.53
C GLU A 36 4.07 22.51 35.35
N SER A 37 4.89 23.43 34.84
CA SER A 37 6.35 23.59 35.05
C SER A 37 7.26 23.52 33.82
N LEU A 38 8.15 24.51 33.84
CA LEU A 38 8.97 25.07 32.79
C LEU A 38 10.20 24.23 32.45
N SER A 39 10.66 24.32 31.20
CA SER A 39 11.99 24.89 30.92
C SER A 39 12.13 25.16 29.42
N LYS A 40 12.28 26.45 29.13
CA LYS A 40 12.49 27.04 27.81
C LYS A 40 14.01 27.12 27.62
N SER A 41 14.58 26.20 26.84
CA SER A 41 15.97 26.30 26.39
C SER A 41 15.95 26.53 24.90
N ALA A 42 16.04 27.81 24.53
CA ALA A 42 16.28 28.24 23.17
C ALA A 42 17.77 28.04 22.86
N SER A 43 18.08 27.06 22.01
CA SER A 43 19.30 27.03 21.23
C SER A 43 18.90 27.00 19.77
N ASN A 44 18.82 28.18 19.19
CA ASN A 44 18.55 28.44 17.79
C ASN A 44 19.82 28.10 16.99
N SER A 45 20.01 26.83 16.63
CA SER A 45 20.99 26.44 15.61
C SER A 45 20.30 26.46 14.25
N MET A 46 20.54 27.50 13.47
CA MET A 46 20.23 27.49 12.05
C MET A 46 21.07 26.42 11.37
N SER A 47 20.40 25.36 10.94
CA SER A 47 20.88 24.47 9.90
C SER A 47 19.82 24.48 8.81
N ASP A 48 20.00 25.37 7.84
CA ASP A 48 19.31 25.38 6.55
C ASP A 48 19.79 24.18 5.71
N GLU A 49 19.48 22.97 6.16
CA GLU A 49 19.83 21.74 5.43
C GLU A 49 18.58 20.87 5.29
N ASP A 50 18.08 20.85 4.06
CA ASP A 50 17.17 19.86 3.48
C ASP A 50 15.75 19.73 4.08
N ASP A 51 14.87 20.69 3.75
CA ASP A 51 13.42 20.43 3.62
C ASP A 51 13.17 19.54 2.39
N LEU A 52 13.67 18.30 2.46
CA LEU A 52 13.25 17.21 1.60
C LEU A 52 11.78 16.95 1.93
N SER A 53 10.89 17.67 1.25
CA SER A 53 9.46 17.38 1.21
C SER A 53 9.29 15.87 1.28
N LEU A 54 8.66 15.37 2.35
CA LEU A 54 8.46 13.94 2.62
C LEU A 54 7.49 13.36 1.57
N LYS A 55 7.95 13.32 0.31
CA LYS A 55 7.25 12.70 -0.80
C LYS A 55 7.18 11.23 -0.44
N ARG A 56 5.96 10.77 -0.19
CA ARG A 56 5.68 9.37 0.08
C ARG A 56 6.27 8.56 -1.06
N LYS A 57 7.28 7.76 -0.74
CA LYS A 57 7.87 6.81 -1.68
C LYS A 57 6.82 5.73 -1.93
N TYR A 58 6.58 5.45 -3.20
CA TYR A 58 5.70 4.38 -3.66
C TYR A 58 6.57 3.33 -4.32
N ASP A 59 6.26 2.07 -4.02
CA ASP A 59 7.02 0.95 -4.58
C ASP A 59 6.54 0.67 -5.99
N THR A 60 7.46 0.15 -6.79
CA THR A 60 7.17 -0.30 -8.15
C THR A 60 6.49 -1.66 -8.08
N ILE A 61 5.20 -1.71 -8.43
CA ILE A 61 4.39 -2.93 -8.40
C ILE A 61 4.15 -3.43 -9.84
N SER A 62 4.32 -4.73 -10.04
CA SER A 62 4.07 -5.43 -11.30
C SER A 62 2.60 -5.27 -11.74
N ASP A 63 2.35 -5.31 -13.06
CA ASP A 63 0.97 -5.26 -13.58
C ASP A 63 0.13 -6.47 -13.13
N GLU A 64 0.77 -7.62 -12.93
CA GLU A 64 0.14 -8.84 -12.44
C GLU A 64 -0.38 -8.69 -11.01
N ASP A 65 0.43 -8.14 -10.11
CA ASP A 65 0.03 -7.98 -8.71
C ASP A 65 -1.02 -6.86 -8.55
N ARG A 66 -0.97 -5.84 -9.42
CA ARG A 66 -2.04 -4.83 -9.53
C ARG A 66 -3.37 -5.49 -9.93
N LEU A 67 -3.34 -6.42 -10.89
CA LEU A 67 -4.53 -7.17 -11.31
C LEU A 67 -5.06 -8.05 -10.16
N LYS A 68 -4.19 -8.85 -9.52
CA LYS A 68 -4.56 -9.70 -8.37
C LYS A 68 -5.19 -8.87 -7.24
N LEU A 69 -4.60 -7.71 -6.93
CA LEU A 69 -5.12 -6.81 -5.90
C LEU A 69 -6.54 -6.33 -6.21
N ILE A 70 -6.78 -5.91 -7.45
CA ILE A 70 -8.09 -5.41 -7.88
C ILE A 70 -9.13 -6.54 -7.85
N LEU A 71 -8.75 -7.74 -8.27
CA LEU A 71 -9.60 -8.93 -8.22
C LEU A 71 -10.04 -9.25 -6.78
N LEU A 72 -9.10 -9.26 -5.83
CA LEU A 72 -9.38 -9.49 -4.40
C LEU A 72 -10.35 -8.46 -3.83
N ILE A 73 -10.24 -7.19 -4.23
CA ILE A 73 -11.09 -6.14 -3.70
C ILE A 73 -12.47 -6.16 -4.36
N LYS A 74 -12.53 -6.24 -5.70
CA LYS A 74 -13.77 -6.11 -6.46
C LYS A 74 -14.63 -7.37 -6.40
N ASP A 75 -14.02 -8.53 -6.63
CA ASP A 75 -14.78 -9.78 -6.84
C ASP A 75 -14.95 -10.54 -5.52
N PHE A 76 -13.94 -10.49 -4.65
CA PHE A 76 -14.00 -11.13 -3.33
C PHE A 76 -14.41 -10.18 -2.20
N GLY A 77 -14.67 -8.89 -2.50
CA GLY A 77 -15.14 -7.92 -1.52
C GLY A 77 -14.14 -7.60 -0.40
N MET A 78 -12.84 -7.86 -0.60
CA MET A 78 -11.84 -7.61 0.43
C MET A 78 -11.56 -6.11 0.57
N SER A 79 -11.24 -5.66 1.79
CA SER A 79 -10.74 -4.29 1.98
C SER A 79 -9.31 -4.16 1.45
N CYS A 80 -8.92 -2.94 1.03
CA CYS A 80 -7.55 -2.67 0.58
C CYS A 80 -6.50 -3.09 1.62
N HIS A 81 -6.81 -2.95 2.91
CA HIS A 81 -5.89 -3.32 4.00
C HIS A 81 -5.71 -4.84 4.11
N LYS A 82 -6.77 -5.62 3.89
CA LYS A 82 -6.65 -7.09 3.87
C LYS A 82 -5.92 -7.55 2.61
N ALA A 83 -6.30 -7.03 1.45
CA ALA A 83 -5.69 -7.39 0.17
C ALA A 83 -4.19 -7.03 0.12
N SER A 84 -3.79 -5.89 0.72
CA SER A 84 -2.38 -5.48 0.80
C SER A 84 -1.54 -6.47 1.62
N LYS A 85 -2.08 -7.01 2.72
CA LYS A 85 -1.41 -8.04 3.53
C LYS A 85 -1.28 -9.36 2.78
N VAL A 86 -2.32 -9.77 2.05
CA VAL A 86 -2.31 -11.04 1.28
C VAL A 86 -1.26 -11.02 0.17
N LEU A 87 -1.11 -9.90 -0.54
CA LEU A 87 -0.16 -9.78 -1.65
C LEU A 87 1.21 -9.24 -1.23
N ASN A 88 1.42 -8.99 0.06
CA ASN A 88 2.62 -8.36 0.60
C ASN A 88 2.99 -7.03 -0.11
N ILE A 89 1.97 -6.21 -0.41
CA ILE A 89 2.14 -4.88 -1.03
C ILE A 89 1.94 -3.84 0.07
N ALA A 90 2.76 -2.77 0.09
CA ALA A 90 2.57 -1.70 1.05
C ALA A 90 1.17 -1.07 0.91
N TYR A 91 0.52 -0.84 2.05
CA TYR A 91 -0.88 -0.37 2.08
C TYR A 91 -1.11 0.92 1.28
N ASN A 92 -0.14 1.84 1.31
CA ASN A 92 -0.19 3.09 0.53
C ASN A 92 -0.27 2.83 -0.99
N ASN A 93 0.53 1.88 -1.50
CA ASN A 93 0.48 1.47 -2.90
C ASN A 93 -0.88 0.86 -3.24
N ALA A 94 -1.34 -0.08 -2.42
CA ALA A 94 -2.62 -0.75 -2.63
C ALA A 94 -3.79 0.24 -2.72
N LYS A 95 -3.80 1.25 -1.84
CA LYS A 95 -4.81 2.32 -1.83
C LYS A 95 -4.75 3.18 -3.10
N VAL A 96 -3.55 3.53 -3.58
CA VAL A 96 -3.37 4.30 -4.81
C VAL A 96 -3.80 3.50 -6.04
N ILE A 97 -3.40 2.22 -6.13
CA ILE A 97 -3.77 1.32 -7.22
C ILE A 97 -5.30 1.22 -7.33
N TYR A 98 -5.95 0.93 -6.20
CA TYR A 98 -7.41 0.78 -6.19
C TYR A 98 -8.14 2.09 -6.52
N ARG A 99 -7.62 3.25 -6.07
CA ARG A 99 -8.17 4.55 -6.43
C ARG A 99 -8.09 4.84 -7.93
N ILE A 100 -6.95 4.54 -8.55
CA ILE A 100 -6.77 4.68 -10.01
C ILE A 100 -7.78 3.77 -10.73
N TYR A 101 -7.92 2.53 -10.26
CA TYR A 101 -8.90 1.60 -10.84
C TYR A 101 -10.34 2.11 -10.69
N LYS A 102 -10.73 2.67 -9.55
CA LYS A 102 -12.08 3.21 -9.34
C LYS A 102 -12.39 4.39 -10.26
N ASN A 103 -11.41 5.24 -10.52
CA ASN A 103 -11.60 6.47 -11.29
C ASN A 103 -11.46 6.27 -12.80
N GLU A 104 -10.52 5.42 -13.23
CA GLU A 104 -10.11 5.30 -14.63
C GLU A 104 -10.35 3.89 -15.19
N HIS A 105 -10.80 2.94 -14.36
CA HIS A 105 -10.92 1.51 -14.69
C HIS A 105 -9.66 0.87 -15.27
N ARG A 106 -8.51 1.51 -15.02
CA ARG A 106 -7.21 1.10 -15.54
C ARG A 106 -6.44 0.27 -14.52
N ILE A 107 -5.90 -0.85 -14.99
CA ILE A 107 -5.04 -1.74 -14.21
C ILE A 107 -3.57 -1.48 -14.51
N ARG A 108 -3.22 -1.46 -15.80
CA ARG A 108 -1.86 -1.29 -16.30
C ARG A 108 -1.33 0.13 -16.12
N GLN A 109 -0.02 0.25 -16.00
CA GLN A 109 0.62 1.57 -16.02
C GLN A 109 0.53 2.22 -17.41
N THR A 110 0.58 3.55 -17.45
CA THR A 110 0.63 4.29 -18.73
C THR A 110 2.00 4.12 -19.40
N PRO A 111 2.11 4.23 -20.74
CA PRO A 111 3.40 4.10 -21.44
C PRO A 111 4.48 5.07 -20.89
N LYS A 112 4.07 6.28 -20.51
CA LYS A 112 4.95 7.29 -19.88
C LYS A 112 5.50 6.81 -18.53
N GLN A 113 4.68 6.14 -17.72
CA GLN A 113 5.11 5.57 -16.44
C GLN A 113 6.01 4.35 -16.64
N GLN A 114 5.67 3.47 -17.58
CA GLN A 114 6.50 2.32 -17.94
C GLN A 114 7.90 2.76 -18.43
N LYS A 115 7.98 3.82 -19.25
CA LYS A 115 9.26 4.38 -19.70
C LYS A 115 10.10 4.93 -18.53
N ARG A 116 9.45 5.58 -17.55
CA ARG A 116 10.14 6.05 -16.33
C ARG A 116 10.66 4.87 -15.51
N HIS A 117 9.85 3.84 -15.35
CA HIS A 117 10.21 2.62 -14.65
C HIS A 117 11.40 1.90 -15.27
N ALA A 118 11.37 1.70 -16.60
CA ALA A 118 12.49 1.09 -17.33
C ALA A 118 13.79 1.91 -17.21
N LYS A 119 13.67 3.25 -17.17
CA LYS A 119 14.83 4.13 -16.94
C LYS A 119 15.41 3.95 -15.53
N THR A 120 14.56 3.80 -14.52
CA THR A 120 15.01 3.56 -13.13
C THR A 120 15.72 2.21 -13.01
N ILE A 121 15.12 1.13 -13.50
CA ILE A 121 15.73 -0.22 -13.46
C ILE A 121 17.12 -0.21 -14.12
N ARG A 122 17.22 0.35 -15.32
CA ARG A 122 18.50 0.42 -16.05
C ARG A 122 19.56 1.24 -15.31
N ALA A 123 19.15 2.26 -14.55
CA ALA A 123 20.08 3.07 -13.77
C ALA A 123 20.62 2.31 -12.55
N ASP A 124 19.78 1.49 -11.91
CA ASP A 124 20.18 0.65 -10.78
C ASP A 124 21.12 -0.49 -11.25
N GLU A 125 20.80 -1.17 -12.35
CA GLU A 125 21.66 -2.22 -12.94
C GLU A 125 23.08 -1.74 -13.30
N MET A 126 23.24 -0.45 -13.64
CA MET A 126 24.53 0.15 -13.98
C MET A 126 25.36 0.53 -12.75
N ARG A 127 24.75 0.70 -11.57
CA ARG A 127 25.47 1.01 -10.32
C ARG A 127 26.08 -0.24 -9.68
N ASP A 128 25.50 -1.40 -9.93
CA ASP A 128 25.92 -2.67 -9.34
C ASP A 128 27.09 -3.34 -10.12
N ARG A 129 27.59 -2.73 -11.19
CA ARG A 129 28.74 -3.19 -11.99
C ARG A 129 29.98 -2.34 -11.73
#